data_AF-A0A850GCP7-F1
#
_entry.id   AF-A0A850GCP7-F1
#
_cell.length_a   1.000
_cell.length_b   1.000
_cell.length_c   1.000
_cell.angle_alpha   90.00
_cell.angle_beta   90.00
_cell.angle_gamma   90.00
#
_symmetry.space_group_name_H-M   'P 1'
#
loop_
_entity.id
_entity.type
_entity.pdbx_description
1 polymer ?
#
loop_
_entity_poly.entity_id
_entity_poly.type
_entity_poly.pdbx_seq_one_letter_code
_entity_poly.pdbx_strand_id
1 'polypeptide(L)'
;MTIKLNTKLISSLGVLAAACLLQAPSSAEAYNLNNARTGSSTTLYLAPWVASFAPDYDTALHNAASKLNANPSNMRVSLVDDNDNTVAGNNGESEVTFTTNSTSLCGSLACTWMWSSGGNLVETDVYFDSSYAWATTDAKSDSVAYKSSGKRPLLNTALHEFGHALGMAHEGDVFNVMGNAWNVVNTNGSSTESVISEDTSNGLIAHYGQRTTPNEDLSIYHWEWSANVNGYSRHARTPVTDASGTTLASATPYDSALNEPAYSVAAGDTIKVRQTAENRGTYQSVTVKWFISTNSTISTADTQIASSTLNKGRNGPFTWTRSLTLPSNLSSGSRYWIGVIIDSEDVVSEQNESNNAAYLAELVIQ
;
A
#
# COMPACT_ATOMS: atom_id res chain seq x y z
N MET A 1 60.70 17.38 18.67
CA MET A 1 60.28 16.65 19.87
C MET A 1 59.67 15.34 19.40
N THR A 2 60.48 14.29 19.49
CA THR A 2 60.17 12.95 18.97
C THR A 2 59.43 12.18 20.06
N ILE A 3 58.22 11.71 19.78
CA ILE A 3 57.57 10.71 20.64
C ILE A 3 57.30 9.48 19.77
N LYS A 4 58.09 8.44 20.02
CA LYS A 4 57.77 7.05 19.64
C LYS A 4 56.67 6.56 20.57
N LEU A 5 55.63 5.95 20.02
CA LEU A 5 54.84 4.94 20.74
C LEU A 5 54.88 3.66 19.93
N ASN A 6 55.30 2.59 20.61
CA ASN A 6 55.43 1.26 20.06
C ASN A 6 54.44 0.34 20.79
N THR A 7 53.84 -0.55 20.00
CA THR A 7 53.35 -1.91 20.31
C THR A 7 52.07 -2.18 21.12
N LYS A 8 51.21 -2.98 20.44
CA LYS A 8 50.56 -4.26 20.83
C LYS A 8 49.03 -4.28 21.03
N LEU A 9 48.42 -5.01 20.08
CA LEU A 9 47.24 -5.88 20.10
C LEU A 9 46.20 -5.72 21.22
N ILE A 10 44.95 -5.47 20.81
CA ILE A 10 43.80 -6.28 21.26
C ILE A 10 42.97 -6.63 20.02
N SER A 11 43.01 -7.92 19.67
CA SER A 11 42.02 -8.56 18.81
C SER A 11 40.74 -8.77 19.60
N SER A 12 39.68 -8.06 19.23
CA SER A 12 38.32 -8.46 19.54
C SER A 12 37.47 -8.18 18.31
N LEU A 13 37.18 -9.23 17.54
CA LEU A 13 36.08 -9.26 16.58
C LEU A 13 34.79 -9.04 17.40
N GLY A 14 34.43 -7.79 17.61
CA GLY A 14 33.05 -7.43 17.86
C GLY A 14 32.37 -7.40 16.50
N VAL A 15 31.39 -8.28 16.28
CA VAL A 15 30.40 -8.12 15.22
C VAL A 15 29.67 -6.82 15.56
N LEU A 16 30.16 -5.70 15.04
CA LEU A 16 29.42 -4.45 15.02
C LEU A 16 28.31 -4.67 13.99
N ALA A 17 27.15 -5.11 14.46
CA ALA A 17 25.92 -4.94 13.70
C ALA A 17 25.73 -3.42 13.54
N ALA A 18 26.21 -2.87 12.44
CA ALA A 18 26.03 -1.46 12.12
C ALA A 18 24.52 -1.21 11.95
N ALA A 19 23.88 -0.69 13.01
CA ALA A 19 22.54 -0.16 12.93
C ALA A 19 22.57 1.06 12.01
N CYS A 20 22.26 0.85 10.74
CA CYS A 20 22.12 1.92 9.77
C CYS A 20 20.79 2.60 10.02
N LEU A 21 20.83 3.90 10.32
CA LEU A 21 19.64 4.74 10.45
C LEU A 21 19.15 5.11 9.05
N LEU A 22 17.90 4.76 8.75
CA LEU A 22 17.20 5.20 7.54
C LEU A 22 16.36 6.43 7.90
N GLN A 23 16.51 7.49 7.12
CA GLN A 23 15.68 8.70 7.20
C GLN A 23 14.95 8.88 5.88
N ALA A 24 13.64 9.11 5.94
CA ALA A 24 12.87 9.55 4.78
C ALA A 24 13.21 11.02 4.46
N PRO A 25 13.43 11.38 3.18
CA PRO A 25 13.49 12.79 2.79
C PRO A 25 12.15 13.46 3.08
N SER A 26 12.17 14.75 3.44
CA SER A 26 10.95 15.56 3.51
C SER A 26 10.51 15.94 2.10
N SER A 27 9.65 15.14 1.47
CA SER A 27 8.87 15.63 0.33
C SER A 27 7.81 16.61 0.85
N ALA A 28 7.68 17.76 0.20
CA ALA A 28 6.50 18.61 0.35
C ALA A 28 5.27 17.79 -0.06
N GLU A 29 4.16 17.96 0.66
CA GLU A 29 2.92 17.21 0.43
C GLU A 29 2.46 17.39 -1.03
N ALA A 30 2.25 16.28 -1.74
CA ALA A 30 1.99 16.25 -3.18
C ALA A 30 0.50 16.13 -3.52
N TYR A 31 -0.35 15.89 -2.50
CA TYR A 31 -1.77 15.65 -2.70
C TYR A 31 -2.44 16.74 -3.54
N ASN A 32 -3.33 16.29 -4.42
CA ASN A 32 -4.16 17.15 -5.23
C ASN A 32 -5.61 17.13 -4.72
N LEU A 33 -6.30 18.25 -4.83
CA LEU A 33 -7.70 18.39 -4.41
C LEU A 33 -8.55 19.02 -5.50
N ASN A 34 -9.79 18.54 -5.61
CA ASN A 34 -10.76 19.05 -6.58
C ASN A 34 -11.82 19.97 -5.94
N ASN A 35 -12.03 19.88 -4.61
CA ASN A 35 -12.64 20.85 -3.69
C ASN A 35 -12.90 20.12 -2.36
N ALA A 36 -12.72 20.77 -1.21
CA ALA A 36 -13.05 20.15 0.08
C ALA A 36 -14.56 20.17 0.34
N ARG A 37 -15.07 19.19 1.09
CA ARG A 37 -16.44 19.24 1.64
C ARG A 37 -16.52 20.25 2.78
N THR A 38 -17.70 20.83 2.97
CA THR A 38 -17.97 21.57 4.21
C THR A 38 -18.18 20.60 5.37
N GLY A 39 -17.48 20.84 6.49
CA GLY A 39 -17.56 19.98 7.68
C GLY A 39 -16.57 18.81 7.63
N SER A 40 -16.67 17.91 8.61
CA SER A 40 -15.75 16.78 8.78
C SER A 40 -16.47 15.43 8.69
N SER A 41 -17.62 15.38 8.04
CA SER A 41 -18.36 14.14 7.82
C SER A 41 -19.25 14.23 6.59
N THR A 42 -19.45 13.10 5.91
CA THR A 42 -20.45 12.96 4.84
C THR A 42 -21.08 11.58 4.87
N THR A 43 -22.31 11.49 4.39
CA THR A 43 -23.00 10.22 4.15
C THR A 43 -22.95 9.90 2.67
N LEU A 44 -22.71 8.64 2.33
CA LEU A 44 -22.85 8.07 1.01
C LEU A 44 -23.97 7.04 1.06
N TYR A 45 -24.97 7.18 0.20
CA TYR A 45 -26.15 6.33 0.15
C TYR A 45 -25.96 5.22 -0.86
N LEU A 46 -25.74 4.00 -0.37
CA LEU A 46 -25.57 2.82 -1.20
C LEU A 46 -26.94 2.32 -1.67
N ALA A 47 -27.09 2.13 -2.98
CA ALA A 47 -28.33 1.64 -3.54
C ALA A 47 -28.79 0.33 -2.85
N PRO A 48 -30.04 0.25 -2.36
CA PRO A 48 -30.46 -0.76 -1.38
C PRO A 48 -30.51 -2.19 -1.95
N TRP A 49 -30.56 -2.29 -3.27
CA TRP A 49 -30.54 -3.58 -3.95
C TRP A 49 -29.15 -4.25 -3.89
N VAL A 50 -28.07 -3.51 -3.62
CA VAL A 50 -26.71 -4.09 -3.58
C VAL A 50 -26.58 -5.11 -2.45
N ALA A 51 -26.99 -4.76 -1.23
CA ALA A 51 -26.97 -5.69 -0.09
C ALA A 51 -27.82 -6.96 -0.32
N SER A 52 -28.93 -6.85 -1.05
CA SER A 52 -29.86 -7.97 -1.25
C SER A 52 -29.53 -8.86 -2.45
N PHE A 53 -28.96 -8.31 -3.53
CA PHE A 53 -28.68 -9.06 -4.76
C PHE A 53 -27.18 -9.27 -5.02
N ALA A 54 -26.30 -8.52 -4.37
CA ALA A 54 -24.83 -8.60 -4.49
C ALA A 54 -24.13 -8.42 -3.11
N PRO A 55 -24.39 -9.30 -2.13
CA PRO A 55 -23.90 -9.14 -0.75
C PRO A 55 -22.36 -9.09 -0.63
N ASP A 56 -21.63 -9.76 -1.53
CA ASP A 56 -20.17 -9.68 -1.56
C ASP A 56 -19.66 -8.30 -2.00
N TYR A 57 -20.44 -7.60 -2.83
CA TYR A 57 -20.12 -6.26 -3.32
C TYR A 57 -20.40 -5.25 -2.22
N ASP A 58 -21.54 -5.39 -1.56
CA ASP A 58 -21.91 -4.65 -0.35
C ASP A 58 -20.81 -4.71 0.72
N THR A 59 -20.40 -5.93 1.07
CA THR A 59 -19.32 -6.18 2.04
C THR A 59 -18.02 -5.48 1.63
N ALA A 60 -17.64 -5.55 0.36
CA ALA A 60 -16.42 -4.91 -0.15
C ALA A 60 -16.49 -3.37 -0.09
N LEU A 61 -17.66 -2.77 -0.40
CA LEU A 61 -17.86 -1.31 -0.33
C LEU A 61 -17.86 -0.81 1.11
N HIS A 62 -18.54 -1.50 2.03
CA HIS A 62 -18.48 -1.17 3.45
C HIS A 62 -17.07 -1.32 4.04
N ASN A 63 -16.32 -2.33 3.60
CA ASN A 63 -14.93 -2.49 3.98
C ASN A 63 -14.07 -1.31 3.46
N ALA A 64 -14.26 -0.88 2.21
CA ALA A 64 -13.58 0.29 1.67
C ALA A 64 -13.89 1.58 2.46
N ALA A 65 -15.15 1.80 2.83
CA ALA A 65 -15.55 2.93 3.67
C ALA A 65 -14.92 2.88 5.08
N SER A 66 -14.87 1.69 5.68
CA SER A 66 -14.19 1.47 6.97
C SER A 66 -12.69 1.77 6.89
N LYS A 67 -12.01 1.27 5.86
CA LYS A 67 -10.59 1.52 5.59
C LYS A 67 -10.31 2.99 5.25
N LEU A 68 -11.24 3.69 4.60
CA LEU A 68 -11.13 5.13 4.42
C LEU A 68 -11.23 5.87 5.76
N ASN A 69 -12.14 5.46 6.64
CA ASN A 69 -12.28 6.03 7.99
C ASN A 69 -11.11 5.76 8.95
N ALA A 70 -10.21 4.84 8.60
CA ALA A 70 -8.94 4.64 9.28
C ALA A 70 -8.02 5.86 9.18
N ASN A 71 -8.30 6.80 8.26
CA ASN A 71 -7.49 7.97 8.05
C ASN A 71 -7.30 8.82 9.34
N PRO A 72 -6.13 9.46 9.51
CA PRO A 72 -5.78 10.25 10.70
C PRO A 72 -6.44 11.63 10.77
N SER A 73 -7.22 12.05 9.75
CA SER A 73 -7.93 13.32 9.75
C SER A 73 -9.27 13.25 10.50
N ASN A 74 -9.91 14.40 10.73
CA ASN A 74 -11.26 14.45 11.29
C ASN A 74 -12.35 14.00 10.30
N MET A 75 -12.05 13.85 9.01
CA MET A 75 -13.06 13.51 7.99
C MET A 75 -13.57 12.09 8.13
N ARG A 76 -14.90 11.93 8.20
CA ARG A 76 -15.58 10.63 8.24
C ARG A 76 -16.55 10.44 7.09
N VAL A 77 -16.62 9.20 6.60
CA VAL A 77 -17.62 8.77 5.64
C VAL A 77 -18.56 7.77 6.32
N SER A 78 -19.85 7.91 6.13
CA SER A 78 -20.84 6.91 6.50
C SER A 78 -21.42 6.33 5.22
N LEU A 79 -21.06 5.10 4.88
CA LEU A 79 -21.78 4.35 3.84
C LEU A 79 -23.01 3.73 4.50
N VAL A 80 -24.20 4.09 4.03
CA VAL A 80 -25.47 3.60 4.55
C VAL A 80 -26.29 3.00 3.42
N ASP A 81 -26.94 1.87 3.68
CA ASP A 81 -27.97 1.37 2.77
C ASP A 81 -29.07 2.41 2.67
N ASP A 82 -29.32 2.85 1.45
CA ASP A 82 -30.34 3.83 1.17
C ASP A 82 -31.74 3.27 1.46
N ASN A 83 -32.70 4.14 1.75
CA ASN A 83 -34.08 3.75 1.99
C ASN A 83 -34.97 3.91 0.74
N ASP A 84 -34.43 4.47 -0.35
CA ASP A 84 -35.12 4.57 -1.63
C ASP A 84 -34.24 4.15 -2.84
N ASN A 85 -34.83 4.11 -4.03
CA ASN A 85 -34.19 3.62 -5.27
C ASN A 85 -33.81 4.76 -6.23
N THR A 86 -33.88 6.01 -5.79
CA THR A 86 -33.72 7.20 -6.61
C THR A 86 -32.24 7.58 -6.63
N VAL A 87 -31.58 7.28 -7.74
CA VAL A 87 -30.24 7.80 -8.02
C VAL A 87 -30.39 8.93 -9.02
N ALA A 88 -29.96 10.14 -8.66
CA ALA A 88 -30.11 11.31 -9.52
C ALA A 88 -29.04 12.36 -9.24
N GLY A 89 -28.12 12.55 -10.18
CA GLY A 89 -27.09 13.57 -10.02
C GLY A 89 -27.62 14.99 -9.83
N ASN A 90 -26.94 15.73 -8.97
CA ASN A 90 -27.23 17.07 -8.51
C ASN A 90 -28.59 17.23 -7.77
N ASN A 91 -28.95 16.25 -6.93
CA ASN A 91 -30.17 16.24 -6.11
C ASN A 91 -29.96 16.63 -4.63
N GLY A 92 -28.71 16.79 -4.18
CA GLY A 92 -28.31 17.07 -2.81
C GLY A 92 -27.98 15.83 -1.97
N GLU A 93 -28.02 14.63 -2.53
CA GLU A 93 -27.67 13.37 -1.89
C GLU A 93 -26.45 12.76 -2.60
N SER A 94 -25.56 12.13 -1.86
CA SER A 94 -24.34 11.55 -2.41
C SER A 94 -24.52 10.06 -2.55
N GLU A 95 -24.71 9.56 -3.77
CA GLU A 95 -25.10 8.18 -4.00
C GLU A 95 -23.93 7.26 -4.35
N VAL A 96 -24.10 5.97 -4.09
CA VAL A 96 -23.21 4.90 -4.53
C VAL A 96 -24.06 3.84 -5.21
N THR A 97 -23.78 3.56 -6.48
CA THR A 97 -24.58 2.59 -7.24
C THR A 97 -23.75 1.89 -8.31
N PHE A 98 -24.39 0.90 -8.95
CA PHE A 98 -23.83 0.23 -10.12
C PHE A 98 -24.68 0.51 -11.36
N THR A 99 -24.03 0.64 -12.51
CA THR A 99 -24.69 0.97 -13.77
C THR A 99 -23.90 0.42 -14.96
N THR A 100 -24.56 0.25 -16.11
CA THR A 100 -23.88 0.00 -17.39
C THR A 100 -23.77 1.28 -18.24
N ASN A 101 -24.25 2.41 -17.73
CA ASN A 101 -24.25 3.68 -18.47
C ASN A 101 -22.83 4.25 -18.54
N SER A 102 -22.25 4.24 -19.75
CA SER A 102 -20.90 4.73 -19.99
C SER A 102 -20.69 6.21 -19.67
N THR A 103 -21.75 7.02 -19.69
CA THR A 103 -21.66 8.44 -19.32
C THR A 103 -21.49 8.56 -17.81
N SER A 104 -22.34 7.90 -17.01
CA SER A 104 -22.19 7.86 -15.54
C SER A 104 -20.82 7.30 -15.13
N LEU A 105 -20.31 6.32 -15.87
CA LEU A 105 -18.99 5.73 -15.64
C LEU A 105 -17.81 6.55 -16.19
N CYS A 106 -18.06 7.71 -16.81
CA CYS A 106 -17.01 8.56 -17.41
C CYS A 106 -16.13 7.79 -18.43
N GLY A 107 -16.68 6.77 -19.08
CA GLY A 107 -15.96 5.86 -19.99
C GLY A 107 -14.98 4.89 -19.31
N SER A 108 -15.04 4.73 -17.99
CA SER A 108 -14.17 3.88 -17.17
C SER A 108 -14.97 2.74 -16.51
N LEU A 109 -14.34 1.96 -15.62
CA LEU A 109 -15.02 0.94 -14.81
C LEU A 109 -15.68 1.52 -13.56
N ALA A 110 -15.23 2.67 -13.09
CA ALA A 110 -15.85 3.41 -12.01
C ALA A 110 -15.59 4.89 -12.22
N CYS A 111 -16.47 5.73 -11.68
CA CYS A 111 -16.30 7.18 -11.69
C CYS A 111 -17.06 7.84 -10.54
N THR A 112 -16.46 8.90 -10.02
CA THR A 112 -17.09 9.80 -9.06
C THR A 112 -17.43 11.14 -9.70
N TRP A 113 -18.71 11.47 -9.76
CA TRP A 113 -19.19 12.79 -10.11
C TRP A 113 -19.16 13.68 -8.87
N MET A 114 -18.82 14.95 -9.07
CA MET A 114 -18.63 15.92 -8.00
C MET A 114 -19.32 17.22 -8.38
N TRP A 115 -20.22 17.70 -7.52
CA TRP A 115 -20.85 19.00 -7.66
C TRP A 115 -20.40 19.91 -6.55
N SER A 116 -19.97 21.11 -6.93
CA SER A 116 -19.45 22.12 -6.00
C SER A 116 -20.27 23.39 -6.07
N SER A 117 -20.50 24.00 -4.91
CA SER A 117 -21.16 25.30 -4.76
C SER A 117 -20.38 26.18 -3.79
N GLY A 118 -20.11 27.42 -4.19
CA GLY A 118 -19.34 28.35 -3.37
C GLY A 118 -17.91 27.88 -3.04
N GLY A 119 -17.29 27.07 -3.90
CA GLY A 119 -15.95 26.52 -3.70
C GLY A 119 -15.89 25.28 -2.78
N ASN A 120 -17.04 24.75 -2.36
CA ASN A 120 -17.11 23.55 -1.55
C ASN A 120 -17.79 22.42 -2.31
N LEU A 121 -17.32 21.20 -2.08
CA LEU A 121 -17.97 19.98 -2.56
C LEU A 121 -19.26 19.77 -1.75
N VAL A 122 -20.40 19.79 -2.45
CA VAL A 122 -21.73 19.66 -1.82
C VAL A 122 -22.32 18.28 -2.03
N GLU A 123 -21.99 17.63 -3.14
CA GLU A 123 -22.60 16.38 -3.54
C GLU A 123 -21.63 15.55 -4.38
N THR A 124 -21.70 14.23 -4.23
CA THR A 124 -20.89 13.29 -5.00
C THR A 124 -21.62 12.00 -5.29
N ASP A 125 -21.63 11.57 -6.55
CA ASP A 125 -22.16 10.27 -6.93
C ASP A 125 -21.06 9.34 -7.40
N VAL A 126 -21.03 8.13 -6.86
CA VAL A 126 -20.06 7.10 -7.19
C VAL A 126 -20.75 6.00 -7.98
N TYR A 127 -20.29 5.80 -9.21
CA TYR A 127 -20.80 4.78 -10.11
C TYR A 127 -19.75 3.70 -10.33
N PHE A 128 -20.15 2.43 -10.19
CA PHE A 128 -19.36 1.27 -10.57
C PHE A 128 -20.00 0.53 -11.74
N ASP A 129 -19.20 -0.07 -12.63
CA ASP A 129 -19.72 -0.82 -13.78
C ASP A 129 -20.38 -2.12 -13.30
N SER A 130 -21.70 -2.25 -13.52
CA SER A 130 -22.48 -3.45 -13.16
C SER A 130 -22.22 -4.64 -14.08
N SER A 131 -21.64 -4.42 -15.26
CA SER A 131 -21.29 -5.49 -16.21
C SER A 131 -19.89 -6.06 -15.99
N TYR A 132 -19.05 -5.37 -15.21
CA TYR A 132 -17.72 -5.82 -14.88
C TYR A 132 -17.75 -6.81 -13.71
N ALA A 133 -17.11 -7.97 -13.89
CA ALA A 133 -16.95 -8.94 -12.82
C ALA A 133 -15.82 -8.50 -11.88
N TRP A 134 -16.16 -7.80 -10.80
CA TRP A 134 -15.20 -7.32 -9.81
C TRP A 134 -14.62 -8.44 -8.95
N ALA A 135 -13.37 -8.29 -8.50
CA ALA A 135 -12.84 -9.11 -7.41
C ALA A 135 -13.33 -8.52 -6.07
N THR A 136 -14.01 -9.34 -5.28
CA THR A 136 -14.60 -8.95 -3.98
C THR A 136 -13.85 -9.51 -2.78
N THR A 137 -12.95 -10.48 -3.01
CA THR A 137 -12.10 -11.07 -1.97
C THR A 137 -10.75 -10.34 -1.90
N ASP A 138 -10.02 -10.60 -0.82
CA ASP A 138 -8.63 -10.18 -0.63
C ASP A 138 -7.63 -11.16 -1.27
N ALA A 139 -8.10 -12.24 -1.91
CA ALA A 139 -7.22 -13.27 -2.46
C ALA A 139 -6.34 -12.71 -3.57
N LYS A 140 -5.02 -12.92 -3.41
CA LYS A 140 -4.01 -12.51 -4.39
C LYS A 140 -4.31 -13.03 -5.80
N SER A 141 -4.84 -14.26 -5.90
CA SER A 141 -5.21 -14.91 -7.16
C SER A 141 -6.34 -14.22 -7.91
N ASP A 142 -7.15 -13.42 -7.22
CA ASP A 142 -8.33 -12.78 -7.81
C ASP A 142 -7.97 -11.39 -8.35
N SER A 143 -6.89 -10.78 -7.86
CA SER A 143 -6.45 -9.45 -8.24
C SER A 143 -5.68 -9.42 -9.56
N VAL A 144 -6.06 -8.46 -10.41
CA VAL A 144 -5.34 -8.13 -11.65
C VAL A 144 -3.88 -7.70 -11.41
N ALA A 145 -3.54 -7.27 -10.19
CA ALA A 145 -2.15 -6.93 -9.85
C ALA A 145 -1.22 -8.16 -9.86
N TYR A 146 -1.75 -9.35 -9.60
CA TYR A 146 -0.96 -10.58 -9.49
C TYR A 146 -1.34 -11.64 -10.50
N LYS A 147 -2.47 -11.53 -11.18
CA LYS A 147 -2.88 -12.50 -12.19
C LYS A 147 -3.41 -11.80 -13.42
N SER A 148 -2.90 -12.13 -14.59
CA SER A 148 -3.33 -11.52 -15.86
C SER A 148 -4.82 -11.75 -16.16
N SER A 149 -5.38 -12.88 -15.73
CA SER A 149 -6.82 -13.17 -15.80
C SER A 149 -7.61 -12.67 -14.60
N GLY A 150 -6.93 -12.09 -13.60
CA GLY A 150 -7.52 -11.50 -12.41
C GLY A 150 -8.39 -10.29 -12.75
N LYS A 151 -9.13 -9.82 -11.76
CA LYS A 151 -10.09 -8.71 -11.89
C LYS A 151 -9.63 -7.53 -11.06
N ARG A 152 -10.10 -6.34 -11.41
CA ARG A 152 -9.89 -5.14 -10.60
C ARG A 152 -10.60 -5.35 -9.26
N PRO A 153 -9.92 -5.21 -8.11
CA PRO A 153 -10.57 -5.32 -6.81
C PRO A 153 -11.58 -4.19 -6.60
N LEU A 154 -12.80 -4.54 -6.18
CA LEU A 154 -13.84 -3.57 -5.87
C LEU A 154 -13.42 -2.68 -4.70
N LEU A 155 -12.86 -3.26 -3.65
CA LEU A 155 -12.41 -2.54 -2.46
C LEU A 155 -11.39 -1.43 -2.80
N ASN A 156 -10.32 -1.76 -3.54
CA ASN A 156 -9.31 -0.78 -3.96
C ASN A 156 -9.91 0.34 -4.82
N THR A 157 -10.83 -0.03 -5.70
CA THR A 157 -11.48 0.93 -6.59
C THR A 157 -12.43 1.84 -5.81
N ALA A 158 -13.21 1.29 -4.89
CA ALA A 158 -14.05 2.07 -4.01
C ALA A 158 -13.25 2.98 -3.08
N LEU A 159 -12.07 2.55 -2.60
CA LEU A 159 -11.20 3.41 -1.82
C LEU A 159 -10.72 4.64 -2.62
N HIS A 160 -10.44 4.47 -3.92
CA HIS A 160 -10.13 5.56 -4.84
C HIS A 160 -11.33 6.49 -5.08
N GLU A 161 -12.46 5.93 -5.46
CA GLU A 161 -13.67 6.70 -5.76
C GLU A 161 -14.22 7.43 -4.51
N PHE A 162 -14.21 6.76 -3.35
CA PHE A 162 -14.58 7.42 -2.09
C PHE A 162 -13.57 8.49 -1.69
N GLY A 163 -12.31 8.39 -2.11
CA GLY A 163 -11.34 9.49 -2.02
C GLY A 163 -11.81 10.74 -2.76
N HIS A 164 -12.28 10.59 -4.00
CA HIS A 164 -12.93 11.68 -4.75
C HIS A 164 -14.17 12.20 -4.03
N ALA A 165 -14.95 11.30 -3.42
CA ALA A 165 -16.11 11.70 -2.64
C ALA A 165 -15.76 12.60 -1.43
N LEU A 166 -14.51 12.58 -0.96
CA LEU A 166 -13.97 13.46 0.09
C LEU A 166 -13.21 14.68 -0.47
N GLY A 167 -13.17 14.87 -1.80
CA GLY A 167 -12.54 16.01 -2.44
C GLY A 167 -11.13 15.78 -2.97
N MET A 168 -10.57 14.57 -2.80
CA MET A 168 -9.25 14.22 -3.32
C MET A 168 -9.27 14.19 -4.85
N ALA A 169 -8.27 14.78 -5.50
CA ALA A 169 -8.04 14.60 -6.92
C ALA A 169 -7.09 13.42 -7.16
N HIS A 170 -6.85 13.08 -8.43
CA HIS A 170 -5.85 12.08 -8.77
C HIS A 170 -4.46 12.48 -8.29
N GLU A 171 -3.66 11.48 -7.93
CA GLU A 171 -2.27 11.66 -7.56
C GLU A 171 -1.35 10.94 -8.55
N GLY A 172 -0.38 11.67 -9.08
CA GLY A 172 0.47 11.25 -10.20
C GLY A 172 1.92 10.96 -9.83
N ASP A 173 2.43 11.60 -8.78
CA ASP A 173 3.86 11.79 -8.58
C ASP A 173 4.42 10.93 -7.43
N VAL A 174 3.54 10.27 -6.67
CA VAL A 174 3.92 9.35 -5.59
C VAL A 174 3.11 8.06 -5.62
N PHE A 175 3.59 7.03 -4.90
CA PHE A 175 2.85 5.78 -4.73
C PHE A 175 1.56 6.07 -3.95
N ASN A 176 0.40 5.91 -4.60
CA ASN A 176 -0.86 6.42 -4.04
C ASN A 176 -2.10 5.74 -4.62
N VAL A 177 -3.10 5.48 -3.77
CA VAL A 177 -4.42 4.94 -4.14
C VAL A 177 -5.18 5.86 -5.11
N MET A 178 -4.96 7.18 -5.07
CA MET A 178 -5.54 8.16 -6.00
C MET A 178 -4.90 8.14 -7.40
N GLY A 179 -3.92 7.27 -7.64
CA GLY A 179 -3.51 6.87 -8.98
C GLY A 179 -4.13 5.52 -9.38
N ASN A 180 -3.30 4.56 -9.79
CA ASN A 180 -3.77 3.20 -10.04
C ASN A 180 -3.92 2.39 -8.74
N ALA A 181 -5.12 2.42 -8.16
CA ALA A 181 -5.40 1.81 -6.85
C ALA A 181 -5.17 0.29 -6.75
N TRP A 182 -5.32 -0.47 -7.84
CA TRP A 182 -5.36 -1.94 -7.78
C TRP A 182 -4.02 -2.61 -7.45
N ASN A 183 -2.91 -1.88 -7.51
CA ASN A 183 -1.59 -2.35 -7.10
C ASN A 183 -0.96 -1.49 -5.99
N VAL A 184 -1.79 -0.74 -5.26
CA VAL A 184 -1.44 -0.10 -3.98
C VAL A 184 -1.88 -1.05 -2.86
N VAL A 185 -1.15 -2.16 -2.74
CA VAL A 185 -1.53 -3.28 -1.87
C VAL A 185 -0.34 -3.84 -1.11
N ASN A 186 -0.48 -3.99 0.20
CA ASN A 186 0.39 -4.85 0.99
C ASN A 186 0.03 -6.31 0.67
N THR A 187 1.00 -7.22 0.75
CA THR A 187 0.74 -8.65 0.56
C THR A 187 1.76 -9.47 1.33
N ASN A 188 1.25 -10.32 2.21
CA ASN A 188 2.02 -11.33 2.92
C ASN A 188 1.31 -12.67 2.77
N GLY A 189 1.93 -13.63 2.10
CA GLY A 189 1.27 -14.88 1.74
C GLY A 189 0.35 -14.76 0.52
N SER A 190 -0.89 -15.22 0.67
CA SER A 190 -1.89 -15.33 -0.41
C SER A 190 -2.99 -14.26 -0.37
N SER A 191 -2.95 -13.35 0.61
CA SER A 191 -3.94 -12.28 0.76
C SER A 191 -3.30 -10.90 0.51
N THR A 192 -4.12 -10.00 -0.01
CA THR A 192 -3.77 -8.60 -0.26
C THR A 192 -4.46 -7.72 0.77
N GLU A 193 -3.78 -6.68 1.23
CA GLU A 193 -4.33 -5.73 2.18
C GLU A 193 -4.20 -4.32 1.61
N SER A 194 -5.29 -3.57 1.63
CA SER A 194 -5.36 -2.21 1.10
C SER A 194 -5.80 -1.26 2.20
N VAL A 195 -5.14 -0.11 2.26
CA VAL A 195 -5.44 0.97 3.18
C VAL A 195 -5.34 2.28 2.41
N ILE A 196 -5.93 3.36 2.94
CA ILE A 196 -5.77 4.70 2.38
C ILE A 196 -4.28 5.03 2.23
N SER A 197 -3.83 5.75 1.20
CA SER A 197 -2.41 6.12 1.11
C SER A 197 -2.04 7.24 2.08
N GLU A 198 -0.74 7.32 2.41
CA GLU A 198 -0.20 8.34 3.31
C GLU A 198 -0.41 9.75 2.75
N ASP A 199 -0.14 9.94 1.47
CA ASP A 199 -0.31 11.25 0.84
C ASP A 199 -1.80 11.66 0.73
N THR A 200 -2.71 10.70 0.48
CA THR A 200 -4.16 10.97 0.59
C THR A 200 -4.55 11.37 2.01
N SER A 201 -3.97 10.71 3.01
CA SER A 201 -4.21 11.03 4.43
C SER A 201 -3.73 12.44 4.79
N ASN A 202 -2.59 12.87 4.24
CA ASN A 202 -2.07 14.22 4.41
C ASN A 202 -3.02 15.26 3.82
N GLY A 203 -3.53 15.02 2.61
CA GLY A 203 -4.53 15.90 2.01
C GLY A 203 -5.81 16.02 2.83
N LEU A 204 -6.30 14.91 3.40
CA LEU A 204 -7.44 14.97 4.32
C LEU A 204 -7.09 15.73 5.62
N ILE A 205 -5.91 15.54 6.19
CA ILE A 205 -5.46 16.30 7.39
C ILE A 205 -5.40 17.79 7.09
N ALA A 206 -4.82 18.19 5.96
CA ALA A 206 -4.63 19.59 5.62
C ALA A 206 -5.95 20.37 5.54
N HIS A 207 -7.04 19.70 5.16
CA HIS A 207 -8.35 20.32 4.97
C HIS A 207 -9.30 20.13 6.15
N TYR A 208 -9.29 18.96 6.78
CA TYR A 208 -10.23 18.62 7.85
C TYR A 208 -9.58 18.66 9.24
N GLY A 209 -8.28 18.91 9.31
CA GLY A 209 -7.49 18.83 10.54
C GLY A 209 -7.18 17.39 10.93
N GLN A 210 -6.09 17.20 11.67
CA GLN A 210 -5.75 15.92 12.27
C GLN A 210 -6.63 15.64 13.50
N ARG A 211 -6.94 14.37 13.74
CA ARG A 211 -7.56 13.92 15.00
C ARG A 211 -6.64 14.22 16.19
N THR A 212 -7.24 14.44 17.35
CA THR A 212 -6.51 14.59 18.63
C THR A 212 -5.67 13.36 18.95
N THR A 213 -6.21 12.16 18.68
CA THR A 213 -5.52 10.88 18.76
C THR A 213 -5.54 10.25 17.36
N PRO A 214 -4.52 10.50 16.52
CA PRO A 214 -4.38 9.78 15.26
C PRO A 214 -4.19 8.30 15.55
N ASN A 215 -4.72 7.45 14.67
CA ASN A 215 -4.42 6.03 14.72
C ASN A 215 -3.03 5.85 14.09
N GLU A 216 -2.17 5.08 14.76
CA GLU A 216 -0.88 4.68 14.19
C GLU A 216 -1.12 3.57 13.17
N ASP A 217 -0.44 3.66 12.02
CA ASP A 217 -0.51 2.66 10.94
C ASP A 217 0.69 2.86 9.99
N LEU A 218 1.69 2.03 10.19
CA LEU A 218 2.81 1.76 9.32
C LEU A 218 2.38 0.69 8.33
N SER A 219 2.96 0.71 7.15
CA SER A 219 2.77 -0.38 6.21
C SER A 219 3.97 -0.53 5.30
N ILE A 220 4.16 -1.74 4.79
CA ILE A 220 5.26 -2.06 3.88
C ILE A 220 4.73 -2.67 2.57
N TYR A 221 5.36 -2.34 1.45
CA TYR A 221 4.94 -2.75 0.12
C TYR A 221 6.13 -3.25 -0.70
N HIS A 222 5.89 -4.32 -1.46
CA HIS A 222 6.70 -4.75 -2.61
C HIS A 222 6.27 -4.12 -3.94
N TRP A 223 5.59 -2.98 -3.86
CA TRP A 223 5.22 -2.11 -4.96
C TRP A 223 5.85 -0.73 -4.75
N GLU A 224 6.16 -0.05 -5.85
CA GLU A 224 6.68 1.31 -5.84
C GLU A 224 6.05 2.14 -6.96
N TRP A 225 6.12 3.46 -6.84
CA TRP A 225 5.82 4.38 -7.94
C TRP A 225 6.76 4.12 -9.12
N SER A 226 6.21 4.08 -10.33
CA SER A 226 6.95 3.81 -11.56
C SER A 226 6.86 4.91 -12.60
N ALA A 227 5.71 5.58 -12.72
CA ALA A 227 5.51 6.67 -13.67
C ALA A 227 4.26 7.48 -13.34
N ASN A 228 4.22 8.74 -13.78
CA ASN A 228 2.99 9.51 -13.92
C ASN A 228 2.44 9.30 -15.34
N VAL A 229 1.20 8.80 -15.47
CA VAL A 229 0.53 8.65 -16.76
C VAL A 229 -0.85 9.29 -16.71
N ASN A 230 -1.01 10.40 -17.42
CA ASN A 230 -2.24 11.19 -17.48
C ASN A 230 -2.73 11.64 -16.09
N GLY A 231 -1.81 11.99 -15.18
CA GLY A 231 -2.15 12.45 -13.82
C GLY A 231 -2.38 11.31 -12.81
N TYR A 232 -2.21 10.05 -13.22
CA TYR A 232 -2.30 8.90 -12.33
C TYR A 232 -0.93 8.30 -12.08
N SER A 233 -0.63 8.01 -10.82
CA SER A 233 0.53 7.23 -10.45
C SER A 233 0.36 5.79 -10.97
N ARG A 234 1.38 5.33 -11.70
CA ARG A 234 1.58 3.93 -12.05
C ARG A 234 2.50 3.31 -11.03
N HIS A 235 2.31 2.02 -10.80
CA HIS A 235 3.11 1.27 -9.85
C HIS A 235 3.70 0.02 -10.49
N ALA A 236 4.88 -0.37 -10.03
CA ALA A 236 5.60 -1.57 -10.46
C ALA A 236 6.09 -2.35 -9.24
N ARG A 237 6.39 -3.64 -9.44
CA ARG A 237 7.03 -4.44 -8.39
C ARG A 237 8.40 -3.86 -8.08
N THR A 238 8.71 -3.77 -6.79
CA THR A 238 10.02 -3.31 -6.34
C THR A 238 11.13 -4.27 -6.79
N PRO A 239 12.23 -3.77 -7.38
CA PRO A 239 13.25 -4.61 -7.96
C PRO A 239 14.09 -5.35 -6.90
N VAL A 240 14.52 -6.55 -7.25
CA VAL A 240 15.62 -7.27 -6.60
C VAL A 240 16.77 -7.41 -7.59
N THR A 241 17.94 -6.95 -7.18
CA THR A 241 19.16 -6.88 -8.02
C THR A 241 20.34 -7.53 -7.31
N ASP A 242 21.42 -7.80 -8.02
CA ASP A 242 22.68 -8.23 -7.41
C ASP A 242 23.37 -7.08 -6.64
N ALA A 243 24.54 -7.36 -6.05
CA ALA A 243 25.34 -6.35 -5.35
C ALA A 243 25.73 -5.15 -6.23
N SER A 244 25.88 -5.34 -7.55
CA SER A 244 26.21 -4.28 -8.50
C SER A 244 25.00 -3.41 -8.89
N GLY A 245 23.78 -3.88 -8.63
CA GLY A 245 22.54 -3.25 -9.06
C GLY A 245 22.02 -3.78 -10.42
N THR A 246 22.57 -4.90 -10.89
CA THR A 246 22.11 -5.56 -12.13
C THR A 246 20.92 -6.47 -11.81
N THR A 247 19.95 -6.53 -12.72
CA THR A 247 18.80 -7.44 -12.61
C THR A 247 19.27 -8.88 -12.50
N LEU A 248 18.75 -9.60 -11.49
CA LEU A 248 19.04 -11.02 -11.31
C LEU A 248 18.42 -11.87 -12.43
N ALA A 249 19.02 -13.03 -12.69
CA ALA A 249 18.46 -13.98 -13.64
C ALA A 249 17.08 -14.47 -13.17
N SER A 250 16.05 -14.35 -14.00
CA SER A 250 14.71 -14.82 -13.66
C SER A 250 14.68 -16.35 -13.49
N ALA A 251 13.91 -16.81 -12.51
CA ALA A 251 13.55 -18.20 -12.30
C ALA A 251 12.05 -18.41 -12.56
N THR A 252 11.62 -19.67 -12.67
CA THR A 252 10.19 -19.98 -12.71
C THR A 252 9.56 -19.68 -11.34
N PRO A 253 8.46 -18.92 -11.27
CA PRO A 253 7.72 -18.69 -10.03
C PRO A 253 7.17 -19.99 -9.43
N TYR A 254 6.95 -20.01 -8.11
CA TYR A 254 6.35 -21.13 -7.40
C TYR A 254 4.94 -21.43 -7.91
N ASP A 255 4.12 -20.38 -8.03
CA ASP A 255 2.84 -20.44 -8.70
C ASP A 255 2.94 -19.76 -10.06
N SER A 256 3.06 -20.57 -11.11
CA SER A 256 3.13 -20.08 -12.50
C SER A 256 1.86 -19.37 -12.99
N ALA A 257 0.74 -19.46 -12.26
CA ALA A 257 -0.46 -18.71 -12.58
C ALA A 257 -0.41 -17.25 -12.08
N LEU A 258 0.54 -16.93 -11.19
CA LEU A 258 0.73 -15.60 -10.63
C LEU A 258 1.95 -14.91 -11.27
N ASN A 259 1.84 -13.60 -11.41
CA ASN A 259 2.86 -12.69 -11.92
C ASN A 259 3.84 -12.31 -10.80
N GLU A 260 4.43 -13.31 -10.14
CA GLU A 260 5.41 -13.10 -9.07
C GLU A 260 6.85 -13.04 -9.61
N PRO A 261 7.70 -12.12 -9.11
CA PRO A 261 9.11 -12.14 -9.41
C PRO A 261 9.80 -13.30 -8.70
N ALA A 262 10.47 -14.15 -9.47
CA ALA A 262 11.34 -15.20 -8.97
C ALA A 262 12.73 -15.08 -9.62
N TYR A 263 13.79 -15.28 -8.83
CA TYR A 263 15.16 -15.08 -9.27
C TYR A 263 16.06 -16.24 -8.87
N SER A 264 17.02 -16.57 -9.74
CA SER A 264 18.10 -17.50 -9.45
C SER A 264 19.26 -16.77 -8.78
N VAL A 265 19.70 -17.28 -7.63
CA VAL A 265 20.80 -16.73 -6.81
C VAL A 265 21.63 -17.86 -6.21
N ALA A 266 22.86 -17.60 -5.75
CA ALA A 266 23.65 -18.56 -4.99
C ALA A 266 23.56 -18.30 -3.49
N ALA A 267 23.76 -19.36 -2.68
CA ALA A 267 23.92 -19.21 -1.24
C ALA A 267 25.13 -18.31 -0.93
N GLY A 268 25.01 -17.40 0.03
CA GLY A 268 26.06 -16.43 0.35
C GLY A 268 26.11 -15.19 -0.55
N ASP A 269 25.32 -15.13 -1.63
CA ASP A 269 25.27 -13.94 -2.48
C ASP A 269 24.81 -12.70 -1.69
N THR A 270 25.29 -11.54 -2.13
CA THR A 270 24.72 -10.26 -1.70
C THR A 270 23.78 -9.74 -2.78
N ILE A 271 22.51 -9.56 -2.40
CA ILE A 271 21.46 -8.97 -3.23
C ILE A 271 21.08 -7.58 -2.69
N LYS A 272 20.44 -6.77 -3.54
CA LYS A 272 19.81 -5.51 -3.18
C LYS A 272 18.32 -5.63 -3.38
N VAL A 273 17.56 -5.45 -2.30
CA VAL A 273 16.09 -5.40 -2.34
C VAL A 273 15.61 -3.97 -2.22
N ARG A 274 14.52 -3.64 -2.90
CA ARG A 274 13.82 -2.36 -2.78
C ARG A 274 12.44 -2.60 -2.17
N GLN A 275 11.95 -1.64 -1.40
CA GLN A 275 10.65 -1.70 -0.74
C GLN A 275 10.14 -0.28 -0.46
N THR A 276 8.82 -0.15 -0.34
CA THR A 276 8.16 1.12 -0.03
C THR A 276 7.49 1.00 1.34
N ALA A 277 7.67 1.99 2.21
CA ALA A 277 6.94 2.11 3.47
C ALA A 277 6.05 3.35 3.46
N GLU A 278 4.89 3.24 4.08
CA GLU A 278 4.03 4.37 4.41
C GLU A 278 3.82 4.46 5.92
N ASN A 279 3.51 5.65 6.42
CA ASN A 279 3.16 5.91 7.81
C ASN A 279 2.01 6.92 7.83
N ARG A 280 0.84 6.52 8.32
CA ARG A 280 -0.34 7.41 8.47
C ARG A 280 -0.53 7.91 9.90
N GLY A 281 0.31 7.44 10.81
CA GLY A 281 0.32 7.80 12.21
C GLY A 281 1.16 9.05 12.50
N THR A 282 1.70 9.15 13.70
CA THR A 282 2.65 10.20 14.08
C THR A 282 4.08 9.80 13.70
N TYR A 283 5.07 10.62 14.07
CA TYR A 283 6.47 10.26 13.85
C TYR A 283 6.83 9.01 14.66
N GLN A 284 7.34 7.99 13.98
CA GLN A 284 7.74 6.72 14.57
C GLN A 284 9.23 6.44 14.35
N SER A 285 9.84 5.77 15.33
CA SER A 285 11.19 5.21 15.25
C SER A 285 11.11 3.72 15.55
N VAL A 286 11.09 2.90 14.51
CA VAL A 286 10.83 1.45 14.60
C VAL A 286 11.97 0.61 14.05
N THR A 287 12.01 -0.66 14.48
CA THR A 287 12.97 -1.64 13.97
C THR A 287 12.41 -2.33 12.74
N VAL A 288 13.14 -2.28 11.63
CA VAL A 288 12.83 -3.01 10.40
C VAL A 288 13.77 -4.20 10.27
N LYS A 289 13.23 -5.39 10.08
CA LYS A 289 14.00 -6.63 9.89
C LYS A 289 13.70 -7.25 8.54
N TRP A 290 14.72 -7.84 7.93
CA TRP A 290 14.61 -8.62 6.71
C TRP A 290 14.84 -10.09 7.02
N PHE A 291 14.05 -10.94 6.37
CA PHE A 291 13.99 -12.36 6.64
C PHE A 291 14.10 -13.16 5.34
N ILE A 292 14.65 -14.36 5.46
CA ILE A 292 14.49 -15.41 4.47
C ILE A 292 13.56 -16.49 5.04
N SER A 293 12.49 -16.77 4.29
CA SER A 293 11.42 -17.70 4.66
C SER A 293 11.34 -18.87 3.69
N THR A 294 10.75 -19.98 4.15
CA THR A 294 10.45 -21.17 3.35
C THR A 294 9.07 -21.11 2.69
N ASN A 295 8.30 -20.05 2.93
CA ASN A 295 7.00 -19.79 2.29
C ASN A 295 6.79 -18.28 2.08
N SER A 296 5.68 -17.90 1.44
CA SER A 296 5.38 -16.49 1.14
C SER A 296 4.84 -15.67 2.31
N THR A 297 4.61 -16.28 3.47
CA THR A 297 4.15 -15.61 4.69
C THR A 297 5.34 -15.31 5.59
N ILE A 298 5.82 -14.07 5.50
CA ILE A 298 6.94 -13.55 6.28
C ILE A 298 6.49 -13.31 7.72
N SER A 299 7.27 -13.83 8.67
CA SER A 299 7.02 -13.73 10.11
C SER A 299 8.34 -13.66 10.87
N THR A 300 8.25 -13.30 12.16
CA THR A 300 9.43 -13.27 13.06
C THR A 300 10.00 -14.65 13.39
N ALA A 301 9.32 -15.74 12.99
CA ALA A 301 9.82 -17.11 13.09
C ALA A 301 10.79 -17.48 11.95
N ASP A 302 10.84 -16.66 10.90
CA ASP A 302 11.76 -16.86 9.77
C ASP A 302 13.21 -16.52 10.13
N THR A 303 14.14 -16.86 9.23
CA THR A 303 15.55 -16.57 9.46
C THR A 303 15.83 -15.08 9.21
N GLN A 304 16.05 -14.32 10.28
CA GLN A 304 16.48 -12.92 10.18
C GLN A 304 17.87 -12.83 9.54
N ILE A 305 18.02 -11.99 8.51
CA ILE A 305 19.30 -11.80 7.80
C ILE A 305 19.81 -10.35 7.86
N ALA A 306 18.95 -9.39 8.19
CA ALA A 306 19.35 -8.00 8.42
C ALA A 306 18.37 -7.27 9.35
N SER A 307 18.83 -6.18 9.94
CA SER A 307 18.03 -5.25 10.72
C SER A 307 18.50 -3.80 10.46
N SER A 308 17.59 -2.84 10.63
CA SER A 308 17.85 -1.40 10.59
C SER A 308 16.82 -0.66 11.44
N THR A 309 17.10 0.60 11.75
CA THR A 309 16.12 1.49 12.38
C THR A 309 15.55 2.40 11.30
N LEU A 310 14.22 2.47 11.21
CA LEU A 310 13.52 3.40 10.36
C LEU A 310 12.91 4.52 11.21
N ASN A 311 13.28 5.74 10.87
CA ASN A 311 12.69 6.96 11.41
C ASN A 311 11.78 7.56 10.36
N LYS A 312 10.47 7.53 10.60
CA LYS A 312 9.48 7.98 9.62
C LYS A 312 8.31 8.65 10.31
N GLY A 313 8.04 9.90 9.92
CA GLY A 313 6.74 10.53 10.12
C GLY A 313 5.91 10.53 8.83
N ARG A 314 4.79 11.25 8.88
CA ARG A 314 3.99 11.56 7.70
C ARG A 314 4.72 12.56 6.83
N ASN A 315 5.21 12.13 5.67
CA ASN A 315 5.87 12.95 4.65
C ASN A 315 5.71 12.36 3.23
N GLY A 316 4.86 11.33 3.07
CA GLY A 316 4.68 10.58 1.84
C GLY A 316 5.41 9.22 1.85
N PRO A 317 5.15 8.37 0.84
CA PRO A 317 5.74 7.04 0.75
C PRO A 317 7.27 7.12 0.69
N PHE A 318 7.93 6.26 1.46
CA PHE A 318 9.38 6.15 1.51
C PHE A 318 9.85 4.87 0.85
N THR A 319 10.49 4.99 -0.31
CA THR A 319 11.07 3.86 -1.04
C THR A 319 12.59 3.84 -0.93
N TRP A 320 13.16 2.73 -0.47
CA TRP A 320 14.61 2.61 -0.29
C TRP A 320 15.13 1.23 -0.67
N THR A 321 16.44 1.15 -0.85
CA THR A 321 17.14 -0.09 -1.19
C THR A 321 17.98 -0.55 0.00
N ARG A 322 17.96 -1.87 0.25
CA ARG A 322 18.77 -2.53 1.28
C ARG A 322 19.63 -3.63 0.66
N SER A 323 20.93 -3.60 0.92
CA SER A 323 21.83 -4.73 0.63
C SER A 323 21.65 -5.81 1.69
N LEU A 324 21.47 -7.05 1.24
CA LEU A 324 21.25 -8.24 2.06
C LEU A 324 22.20 -9.34 1.62
N THR A 325 22.93 -9.93 2.57
CA THR A 325 23.74 -11.13 2.32
C THR A 325 22.92 -12.36 2.67
N LEU A 326 22.72 -13.24 1.70
CA LEU A 326 22.00 -14.49 1.88
C LEU A 326 22.82 -15.44 2.76
N PRO A 327 22.18 -16.28 3.60
CA PRO A 327 22.90 -17.30 4.35
C PRO A 327 23.69 -18.23 3.41
N SER A 328 24.91 -18.61 3.81
CA SER A 328 25.78 -19.47 3.00
C SER A 328 25.42 -20.95 3.09
N ASN A 329 24.48 -21.32 3.97
CA ASN A 329 24.02 -22.68 4.23
C ASN A 329 22.65 -22.98 3.59
N LEU A 330 22.17 -22.11 2.69
CA LEU A 330 20.95 -22.41 1.93
C LEU A 330 21.22 -23.57 0.98
N SER A 331 20.26 -24.49 0.90
CA SER A 331 20.39 -25.69 0.09
C SER A 331 20.18 -25.37 -1.39
N SER A 332 21.14 -25.76 -2.25
CA SER A 332 20.98 -25.71 -3.71
C SER A 332 19.71 -26.45 -4.15
N GLY A 333 19.03 -25.91 -5.16
CA GLY A 333 17.73 -26.36 -5.67
C GLY A 333 16.53 -25.99 -4.80
N SER A 334 16.74 -25.41 -3.60
CA SER A 334 15.64 -25.01 -2.72
C SER A 334 15.11 -23.61 -3.06
N ARG A 335 13.83 -23.40 -2.72
CA ARG A 335 13.14 -22.12 -2.89
C ARG A 335 12.95 -21.44 -1.54
N TYR A 336 13.16 -20.14 -1.53
CA TYR A 336 12.92 -19.27 -0.39
C TYR A 336 12.20 -18.00 -0.82
N TRP A 337 11.63 -17.28 0.14
CA TRP A 337 11.08 -15.94 -0.03
C TRP A 337 11.92 -14.97 0.77
N ILE A 338 12.32 -13.86 0.14
CA ILE A 338 12.92 -12.75 0.85
C ILE A 338 11.82 -11.77 1.25
N GLY A 339 11.82 -11.33 2.50
CA GLY A 339 10.78 -10.47 3.03
C GLY A 339 11.27 -9.47 4.05
N VAL A 340 10.36 -8.59 4.44
CA VAL A 340 10.59 -7.48 5.36
C VAL A 340 9.41 -7.35 6.31
N ILE A 341 9.71 -7.02 7.57
CA ILE A 341 8.72 -6.63 8.58
C ILE A 341 9.13 -5.25 9.11
N ILE A 342 8.27 -4.25 8.89
CA ILE A 342 8.34 -2.95 9.58
C ILE A 342 7.74 -3.11 10.97
N ASP A 343 8.24 -2.32 11.93
CA ASP A 343 7.95 -2.50 13.36
C ASP A 343 8.05 -3.96 13.87
N SER A 344 9.12 -4.64 13.46
CA SER A 344 9.35 -6.05 13.75
C SER A 344 9.55 -6.42 15.24
N GLU A 345 9.57 -5.42 16.14
CA GLU A 345 9.64 -5.61 17.59
C GLU A 345 8.30 -5.28 18.27
N ASP A 346 7.24 -4.96 17.49
CA ASP A 346 5.87 -4.73 17.97
C ASP A 346 5.81 -3.63 19.04
N VAL A 347 6.46 -2.47 18.77
CA VAL A 347 6.59 -1.38 19.76
C VAL A 347 5.54 -0.28 19.58
N VAL A 348 4.95 -0.19 18.39
CA VAL A 348 3.86 0.73 18.06
C VAL A 348 2.58 -0.11 18.01
N SER A 349 1.55 0.29 18.77
CA SER A 349 0.24 -0.33 18.62
C SER A 349 -0.49 0.35 17.47
N GLU A 350 -0.80 -0.43 16.44
CA GLU A 350 -1.32 0.08 15.17
C GLU A 350 -2.77 -0.34 14.96
N GLN A 351 -3.48 0.40 14.11
CA GLN A 351 -4.83 0.01 13.72
C GLN A 351 -4.84 -1.30 12.92
N ASN A 352 -3.75 -1.58 12.19
CA ASN A 352 -3.65 -2.77 11.37
C ASN A 352 -2.24 -3.37 11.40
N GLU A 353 -1.98 -4.29 12.32
CA GLU A 353 -0.69 -4.98 12.39
C GLU A 353 -0.40 -5.91 11.19
N SER A 354 -1.40 -6.23 10.37
CA SER A 354 -1.24 -7.22 9.29
C SER A 354 -0.51 -6.68 8.07
N ASN A 355 -0.47 -5.35 7.88
CA ASN A 355 0.17 -4.70 6.74
C ASN A 355 1.66 -4.36 7.00
N ASN A 356 2.19 -4.79 8.14
CA ASN A 356 3.59 -4.59 8.56
C ASN A 356 4.57 -5.57 7.92
N ALA A 357 4.10 -6.66 7.35
CA ALA A 357 4.94 -7.66 6.71
C ALA A 357 4.65 -7.74 5.20
N ALA A 358 5.70 -7.93 4.40
CA ALA A 358 5.57 -8.30 2.99
C ALA A 358 6.76 -9.16 2.56
N TYR A 359 6.51 -10.16 1.71
CA TYR A 359 7.59 -10.72 0.89
C TYR A 359 7.87 -9.78 -0.28
N LEU A 360 9.09 -9.83 -0.83
CA LEU A 360 9.51 -8.98 -1.94
C LEU A 360 9.63 -9.79 -3.24
N ALA A 361 10.26 -10.97 -3.15
CA ALA A 361 10.45 -11.89 -4.28
C ALA A 361 10.74 -13.33 -3.82
N GLU A 362 10.63 -14.24 -4.77
CA GLU A 362 11.09 -15.63 -4.63
C GLU A 362 12.56 -15.76 -5.05
N LEU A 363 13.31 -16.58 -4.31
CA LEU A 363 14.71 -16.89 -4.57
C LEU A 363 14.86 -18.41 -4.77
N VAL A 364 15.45 -18.81 -5.91
CA VAL A 364 15.78 -20.20 -6.22
C VAL A 364 17.29 -20.35 -6.14
N ILE A 365 17.76 -21.14 -5.17
CA ILE A 365 19.19 -21.30 -4.90
C ILE A 365 19.81 -22.22 -5.95
N GLN A 366 20.86 -21.76 -6.64
CA GLN A 366 21.62 -22.54 -7.61
C GLN A 366 22.71 -23.38 -6.96
#